data_AF-A0A2N5X6H2-F1
#
_entry.id   AF-A0A2N5X6H2-F1
#
_cell.length_a   1.000
_cell.length_b   1.000
_cell.length_c   1.000
_cell.angle_alpha   90.00
_cell.angle_beta   90.00
_cell.angle_gamma   90.00
#
_symmetry.space_group_name_H-M   'P 1'
#
loop_
_entity.id
_entity.type
_entity.pdbx_description
1 polymer ?
#
loop_
_entity_poly.entity_id
_entity_poly.type
_entity_poly.pdbx_seq_one_letter_code
_entity_poly.pdbx_strand_id
1 'polypeptide(L)'
;MLAALARFSVRHRWPVIALWLLAVLGAGLAAQQAGGSFSNDLTLSGTDSQAAHDTLRERYPELSGDGMQVVVHSDSGADTPQVRRAVRAAVADVRGLDGVAA
;
A
#
# COMPACT_ATOMS: atom_id res chain seq x y z
N MET A 1 -2.42 -32.13 -30.24
CA MET A 1 -3.30 -31.00 -29.88
C MET A 1 -2.56 -29.68 -29.68
N LEU A 2 -1.46 -29.62 -28.92
CA LEU A 2 -0.71 -28.36 -28.68
C LEU A 2 -0.12 -27.70 -29.95
N ALA A 3 0.38 -28.51 -30.91
CA ALA A 3 0.96 -27.99 -32.15
C ALA A 3 -0.07 -27.29 -33.07
N ALA A 4 -1.34 -27.72 -33.04
CA ALA A 4 -2.39 -27.07 -33.82
C ALA A 4 -2.76 -25.69 -33.21
N LEU A 5 -2.81 -25.61 -31.88
CA LEU A 5 -3.08 -24.39 -31.15
C LEU A 5 -1.94 -23.36 -31.31
N ALA A 6 -0.68 -23.81 -31.24
CA ALA A 6 0.49 -22.96 -31.50
C ALA A 6 0.48 -22.39 -32.92
N ARG A 7 0.11 -23.20 -33.92
CA ARG A 7 0.07 -22.79 -35.32
C ARG A 7 -1.08 -21.81 -35.61
N PHE A 8 -2.21 -21.95 -34.90
CA PHE A 8 -3.31 -20.99 -34.95
C PHE A 8 -2.93 -19.65 -34.29
N SER A 9 -2.28 -19.68 -33.12
CA SER A 9 -1.79 -18.47 -32.45
C SER A 9 -0.76 -17.69 -33.27
N VAL A 10 0.13 -18.37 -34.00
CA VAL A 10 1.10 -17.70 -34.88
C VAL A 10 0.43 -17.13 -36.14
N ARG A 11 -0.56 -17.84 -36.69
CA ARG A 11 -1.27 -17.40 -37.90
C ARG A 11 -2.21 -16.22 -37.62
N HIS A 12 -2.68 -16.08 -36.39
CA HIS A 12 -3.57 -15.02 -35.92
C HIS A 12 -2.90 -14.21 -34.79
N ARG A 13 -1.61 -13.88 -34.97
CA ARG A 13 -0.81 -13.18 -33.95
C ARG A 13 -1.42 -11.86 -33.47
N TRP A 14 -2.03 -11.08 -34.35
CA TRP A 14 -2.62 -9.77 -34.02
C TRP A 14 -3.86 -9.87 -33.11
N PRO A 15 -4.89 -10.68 -33.41
CA PRO A 15 -6.03 -10.83 -32.50
C PRO A 15 -5.65 -11.51 -31.18
N VAL A 16 -4.65 -12.41 -31.16
CA VAL A 16 -4.16 -13.01 -29.90
C VAL A 16 -3.48 -11.95 -29.02
N ILE A 17 -2.66 -11.07 -29.61
CA ILE A 17 -2.05 -9.94 -28.88
C ILE A 17 -3.14 -8.98 -28.37
N ALA A 18 -4.13 -8.63 -29.21
CA ALA A 18 -5.22 -7.75 -28.81
C ALA A 18 -6.04 -8.35 -27.66
N LEU A 19 -6.33 -9.65 -27.70
CA LEU A 19 -7.02 -10.35 -26.62
C LEU A 19 -6.24 -10.29 -25.31
N TRP A 20 -4.93 -10.55 -25.35
CA TRP A 20 -4.07 -10.47 -24.17
C TRP A 20 -3.97 -9.04 -23.62
N LEU A 21 -3.84 -8.04 -24.49
CA LEU A 21 -3.84 -6.63 -24.07
C LEU A 21 -5.16 -6.26 -23.39
N LEU A 22 -6.30 -6.67 -23.95
CA LEU A 22 -7.62 -6.44 -23.34
C LEU A 22 -7.74 -7.18 -22.00
N ALA A 23 -7.25 -8.42 -21.91
CA ALA A 23 -7.27 -9.16 -20.66
C ALA A 23 -6.41 -8.50 -19.57
N VAL A 24 -5.20 -8.06 -19.91
CA VAL A 24 -4.30 -7.35 -18.99
C VAL A 24 -4.91 -6.02 -18.55
N LEU A 25 -5.44 -5.25 -19.50
CA LEU A 25 -6.06 -3.96 -19.21
C LEU A 25 -7.32 -4.13 -18.36
N GLY A 26 -8.16 -5.11 -18.67
CA GLY A 26 -9.35 -5.45 -17.90
C GLY A 26 -8.99 -5.90 -16.48
N ALA A 27 -7.99 -6.76 -16.33
CA ALA A 27 -7.48 -7.19 -15.02
C ALA A 27 -6.90 -6.01 -14.23
N GLY A 28 -6.15 -5.11 -14.87
CA GLY A 28 -5.61 -3.90 -14.23
C GLY A 28 -6.69 -2.95 -13.74
N LEU A 29 -7.70 -2.68 -14.58
CA LEU A 29 -8.84 -1.85 -14.20
C LEU A 29 -9.68 -2.49 -13.08
N ALA A 30 -9.89 -3.80 -13.15
CA ALA A 30 -10.57 -4.55 -12.10
C ALA A 30 -9.77 -4.53 -10.79
N ALA A 31 -8.45 -4.70 -10.85
CA ALA A 31 -7.57 -4.64 -9.68
C ALA A 31 -7.54 -3.26 -9.04
N GLN A 32 -7.58 -2.18 -9.82
CA GLN A 32 -7.68 -0.81 -9.30
C GLN A 32 -9.00 -0.58 -8.55
N GLN A 33 -10.11 -1.14 -9.03
CA GLN A 33 -11.40 -1.05 -8.32
C GLN A 33 -11.52 -2.03 -7.14
N ALA A 34 -10.89 -3.18 -7.23
CA ALA A 34 -10.77 -4.15 -6.14
C ALA A 34 -9.67 -3.77 -5.15
N GLY A 35 -9.02 -2.62 -5.35
CA GLY A 35 -7.96 -2.09 -4.50
C GLY A 35 -8.40 -2.04 -3.05
N GLY A 36 -7.92 -3.01 -2.27
CA GLY A 36 -7.53 -2.69 -0.91
C GLY A 36 -6.32 -1.77 -1.00
N SER A 37 -6.29 -0.74 -0.16
CA SER A 37 -5.03 -0.17 0.32
C SER A 37 -3.99 -1.29 0.44
N PHE A 38 -2.71 -1.04 0.11
CA PHE A 38 -1.62 -1.91 0.58
C PHE A 38 -1.52 -1.79 2.11
N SER A 39 -2.62 -2.09 2.80
CA SER A 39 -2.71 -2.29 4.22
C SER A 39 -2.22 -3.71 4.42
N ASN A 40 -1.15 -3.86 5.19
CA ASN A 40 -0.76 -5.15 5.71
C ASN A 40 -1.83 -5.58 6.73
N ASP A 41 -3.00 -5.98 6.24
CA ASP A 41 -3.96 -6.76 7.02
C ASP A 41 -3.38 -8.18 7.16
N LEU A 42 -2.28 -8.30 7.91
CA LEU A 42 -1.70 -9.56 8.33
C LEU A 42 -2.60 -10.15 9.43
N THR A 43 -3.82 -10.51 9.07
CA THR A 43 -4.75 -11.16 10.00
C THR A 43 -4.29 -12.59 10.23
N LEU A 44 -3.76 -12.86 11.42
CA LEU A 44 -3.44 -14.20 11.89
C LEU A 44 -4.66 -14.78 12.58
N SER A 45 -5.66 -15.17 11.78
CA SER A 45 -6.94 -15.68 12.27
C SER A 45 -6.75 -16.85 13.25
N GLY A 46 -7.39 -16.75 14.42
CA GLY A 46 -7.35 -17.79 15.45
C GLY A 46 -6.20 -17.69 16.44
N THR A 47 -5.46 -16.57 16.46
CA THR A 47 -4.41 -16.32 17.47
C THR A 47 -4.89 -15.37 18.57
N ASP A 48 -4.41 -15.57 19.81
CA ASP A 48 -4.70 -14.68 20.94
C ASP A 48 -4.19 -13.25 20.70
N SER A 49 -3.08 -13.12 19.96
CA SER A 49 -2.52 -11.82 19.56
C SER A 49 -3.48 -11.02 18.67
N GLN A 50 -4.20 -11.69 17.76
CA GLN A 50 -5.22 -11.03 16.93
C GLN A 50 -6.40 -10.56 17.78
N ALA A 51 -6.88 -11.39 18.73
CA ALA A 51 -7.99 -11.01 19.60
C ALA A 51 -7.65 -9.81 20.51
N ALA A 52 -6.40 -9.74 21.00
CA ALA A 52 -5.92 -8.59 21.74
C ALA A 52 -5.86 -7.32 20.87
N HIS A 53 -5.38 -7.45 19.63
CA HIS A 53 -5.33 -6.35 18.67
C HIS A 53 -6.74 -5.85 18.29
N ASP A 54 -7.69 -6.76 18.07
CA ASP A 54 -9.08 -6.43 17.76
C ASP A 54 -9.74 -5.69 18.94
N THR A 55 -9.48 -6.13 20.18
CA THR A 55 -9.95 -5.44 21.39
C THR A 55 -9.36 -4.03 21.52
N LEU A 56 -8.08 -3.86 21.16
CA LEU A 56 -7.41 -2.56 21.16
C LEU A 56 -8.06 -1.62 20.13
N ARG A 57 -8.33 -2.10 18.91
CA ARG A 57 -9.06 -1.34 17.88
C ARG A 57 -10.47 -0.95 18.30
N GLU A 58 -11.17 -1.83 19.01
CA GLU A 58 -12.57 -1.60 19.40
C GLU A 58 -12.70 -0.65 20.60
N ARG A 59 -11.80 -0.74 21.59
CA ARG A 59 -11.90 0.03 22.84
C ARG A 59 -11.00 1.26 22.90
N TYR A 60 -9.88 1.25 22.18
CA TYR A 60 -8.89 2.33 22.18
C TYR A 60 -8.44 2.61 20.74
N PRO A 61 -9.35 3.08 19.87
CA PRO A 61 -9.04 3.30 18.47
C PRO A 61 -7.84 4.24 18.27
N GLU A 62 -7.66 5.24 19.13
CA GLU A 62 -6.51 6.16 19.12
C GLU A 62 -5.14 5.48 19.38
N LEU A 63 -5.11 4.33 20.06
CA LEU A 63 -3.89 3.56 20.35
C LEU A 63 -3.69 2.37 19.41
N SER A 64 -4.66 2.10 18.55
CA SER A 64 -4.70 0.93 17.69
C SER A 64 -4.08 1.14 16.30
N GLY A 65 -3.60 2.35 16.02
CA GLY A 65 -2.88 2.68 14.81
C GLY A 65 -1.40 2.27 14.89
N ASP A 66 -0.82 1.94 13.74
CA ASP A 66 0.62 1.73 13.64
C ASP A 66 1.37 3.06 13.87
N GLY A 67 2.29 3.06 14.83
CA GLY A 67 3.16 4.20 15.10
C GLY A 67 4.32 4.27 14.11
N MET A 68 4.59 5.45 13.56
CA MET A 68 5.79 5.70 12.76
C MET A 68 6.78 6.56 13.55
N GLN A 69 8.03 6.10 13.65
CA GLN A 69 9.12 6.88 14.24
C GLN A 69 10.06 7.38 13.15
N VAL A 70 10.26 8.70 13.09
CA VAL A 70 11.21 9.36 12.19
C VAL A 70 12.35 9.96 13.00
N VAL A 71 13.59 9.60 12.68
CA VAL A 71 14.79 10.14 13.34
C VAL A 71 15.42 11.20 12.43
N VAL A 72 15.66 12.38 12.99
CA VAL A 72 16.27 13.50 12.27
C VAL A 72 17.71 13.67 12.75
N HIS A 73 18.64 13.60 11.80
CA HIS A 73 20.07 13.78 12.03
C HIS A 73 20.54 15.15 11.53
N SER A 74 21.46 15.78 12.27
CA SER A 74 22.11 17.03 11.87
C SER A 74 23.53 17.09 12.44
N ASP A 75 24.53 17.22 11.57
CA ASP A 75 25.94 17.35 11.97
C ASP A 75 26.23 18.65 12.75
N SER A 76 25.38 19.67 12.57
CA SER A 76 25.50 20.98 13.21
C SER A 76 24.63 21.14 14.47
N GLY A 77 23.99 20.05 14.92
CA GLY A 77 23.07 20.04 16.04
C GLY A 77 21.60 20.00 15.59
N ALA A 78 20.79 19.19 16.28
CA ALA A 78 19.40 18.95 15.94
C ALA A 78 18.43 20.03 16.48
N ASP A 79 18.83 20.79 17.50
CA ASP A 79 17.96 21.80 18.15
C ASP A 79 18.13 23.23 17.60
N THR A 80 18.74 23.36 16.43
CA THR A 80 18.88 24.68 15.80
C THR A 80 17.51 25.19 15.31
N PRO A 81 17.25 26.51 15.31
CA PRO A 81 15.99 27.08 14.80
C PRO A 81 15.67 26.66 13.35
N GLN A 82 16.69 26.45 12.53
CA GLN A 82 16.60 25.99 11.15
C GLN A 82 16.07 24.56 11.09
N VAL A 83 16.69 23.62 11.80
CA VAL A 83 16.26 22.21 11.85
C VAL A 83 14.85 22.12 12.42
N ARG A 84 14.54 22.85 13.51
CA ARG A 84 13.19 22.87 14.09
C ARG A 84 12.12 23.34 13.11
N ARG A 85 12.43 24.30 12.23
CA ARG A 85 11.49 24.75 11.19
C ARG A 85 11.29 23.68 10.13
N ALA A 86 12.37 23.05 9.66
CA ALA A 86 12.30 21.98 8.68
C ALA A 86 11.50 20.78 9.19
N VAL A 87 11.74 20.36 10.44
CA VAL A 87 10.98 19.27 11.08
C VAL A 87 9.50 19.62 11.21
N ARG A 88 9.17 20.84 11.65
CA ARG A 88 7.76 21.27 11.72
C ARG A 88 7.07 21.27 10.36
N ALA A 89 7.76 21.68 9.30
CA ALA A 89 7.22 21.62 7.95
C ALA A 89 6.98 20.17 7.51
N ALA A 90 7.98 19.29 7.68
CA ALA A 90 7.85 17.88 7.33
C ALA A 90 6.71 17.18 8.12
N VAL A 91 6.55 17.48 9.41
CA VAL A 91 5.45 16.94 10.22
C VAL A 91 4.10 17.47 9.75
N ALA A 92 4.01 18.75 9.35
CA ALA A 92 2.78 19.32 8.81
C ALA A 92 2.39 18.66 7.47
N ASP A 93 3.37 18.40 6.60
CA ASP A 93 3.15 17.72 5.32
C ASP A 93 2.65 16.28 5.54
N VAL A 94 3.27 15.53 6.46
CA VAL A 94 2.88 14.14 6.77
C VAL A 94 1.47 14.07 7.36
N ARG A 95 1.10 15.00 8.24
CA ARG A 95 -0.26 15.08 8.81
C ARG A 95 -1.33 15.38 7.75
N GLY A 96 -0.95 15.93 6.60
CA GLY A 96 -1.86 16.19 5.48
C GLY A 96 -2.10 14.98 4.57
N LEU A 97 -1.40 13.85 4.78
CA LEU A 97 -1.54 12.65 3.96
C LEU A 97 -2.78 11.84 4.35
N ASP A 98 -3.48 11.32 3.35
CA ASP A 98 -4.60 10.39 3.55
C ASP A 98 -4.12 9.14 4.33
N GLY A 99 -4.79 8.83 5.44
CA GLY A 99 -4.49 7.66 6.27
C GLY A 99 -3.63 7.93 7.51
N VAL A 100 -3.20 9.17 7.76
CA VAL A 100 -2.55 9.57 9.01
C VAL A 100 -3.59 10.05 10.01
N ALA A 101 -3.58 9.49 11.23
CA ALA A 101 -4.47 9.93 12.30
C ALA A 101 -4.16 11.38 12.73
N ALA A 102 -5.20 12.15 13.08
CA ALA A 102 -5.12 13.57 13.41
C ALA A 102 -4.44 13.87 14.76
#